data_AF-A0A521NUJ6-F1
#
_entry.id   AF-A0A521NUJ6-F1
#
_cell.length_a   1.000
_cell.length_b   1.000
_cell.length_c   1.000
_cell.angle_alpha   90.00
_cell.angle_beta   90.00
_cell.angle_gamma   90.00
#
_symmetry.space_group_name_H-M   'P 1'
#
loop_
_entity.id
_entity.type
_entity.pdbx_description
1 polymer ?
#
loop_
_entity_poly.entity_id
_entity_poly.type
_entity_poly.pdbx_seq_one_letter_code
_entity_poly.pdbx_strand_id
1 'polypeptide(L)'
;MNLLRAFVVILLSMPLFVNAQNKKLERKGELYFSWGYNKEWYTNSNVKVNQPLLNNQYTLKNVKSHDNPGWDKGIFNTPISIP
;
A
#
# COMPACT_ATOMS: atom_id res chain seq x y z
N MET A 1 -14.19 -52.06 15.40
CA MET A 1 -12.85 -52.17 14.76
C MET A 1 -11.95 -52.91 15.73
N ASN A 2 -11.41 -54.08 15.35
CA ASN A 2 -10.65 -54.93 16.29
C ASN A 2 -9.37 -54.20 16.74
N LEU A 3 -9.01 -54.32 18.02
CA LEU A 3 -7.86 -53.64 18.64
C LEU A 3 -6.56 -53.78 17.83
N LEU A 4 -6.34 -54.98 17.28
CA LEU A 4 -5.21 -55.28 16.40
C LEU A 4 -5.18 -54.43 15.12
N ARG A 5 -6.34 -54.17 14.51
CA ARG A 5 -6.45 -53.35 13.29
C ARG A 5 -6.14 -51.88 13.58
N ALA A 6 -6.56 -51.38 14.74
CA ALA A 6 -6.21 -50.03 15.17
C ALA A 6 -4.69 -49.87 15.37
N PHE A 7 -4.04 -50.85 15.99
CA PHE A 7 -2.58 -50.86 16.17
C PHE A 7 -1.81 -50.83 14.85
N VAL A 8 -2.23 -51.62 13.86
CA VAL A 8 -1.59 -51.66 12.54
C VAL A 8 -1.73 -50.32 11.82
N VAL A 9 -2.89 -49.67 11.89
CA VAL A 9 -3.11 -48.34 11.30
C VAL A 9 -2.22 -47.29 11.96
N ILE A 10 -2.09 -47.32 13.29
CA ILE A 10 -1.22 -46.39 14.02
C ILE A 10 0.24 -46.59 13.61
N LEU A 11 0.72 -47.83 13.58
CA LEU A 11 2.09 -48.16 13.21
C LEU A 11 2.43 -47.71 11.78
N LEU A 12 1.52 -47.92 10.83
CA LEU A 12 1.69 -47.50 9.44
C LEU A 12 1.63 -45.98 9.25
N SER A 13 0.95 -45.26 10.15
CA SER A 13 0.83 -43.80 10.10
C SER A 13 2.00 -43.04 10.72
N MET A 14 2.76 -43.65 11.65
CA MET A 14 3.92 -43.05 12.32
C MET A 14 4.94 -42.36 11.38
N PRO A 15 5.40 -42.96 10.26
CA PRO A 15 6.41 -42.33 9.41
C PRO A 15 5.91 -41.06 8.70
N LEU A 16 4.59 -40.89 8.54
CA LEU A 16 4.00 -39.68 7.95
C LEU A 16 4.17 -38.47 8.87
N PHE A 17 4.04 -38.68 10.18
CA PHE A 17 4.20 -37.62 11.18
C PHE A 17 5.66 -37.18 11.33
N VAL A 18 6.62 -38.11 11.24
CA VAL A 18 8.06 -37.81 11.31
C VAL A 18 8.54 -37.00 10.09
N ASN A 19 8.04 -37.31 8.89
CA ASN A 19 8.39 -36.56 7.67
C ASN A 19 7.75 -35.16 7.63
N ALA A 20 6.60 -34.95 8.26
CA ALA A 20 5.96 -33.63 8.34
C ALA A 20 6.74 -32.62 9.19
N GLN A 21 7.48 -33.10 10.20
CA GLN A 21 8.28 -32.27 11.12
C GLN A 21 9.57 -31.73 10.49
N ASN A 22 10.04 -32.32 9.39
CA ASN A 22 11.33 -31.97 8.76
C ASN A 22 11.20 -30.99 7.58
N LYS A 23 10.04 -30.37 7.38
CA LYS A 23 9.92 -29.30 6.37
C LYS A 23 10.68 -28.07 6.85
N LYS A 24 11.85 -27.83 6.23
CA LYS A 24 12.50 -26.52 6.29
C LYS A 24 11.48 -25.46 5.88
N LEU A 25 11.40 -24.42 6.70
CA LEU A 25 10.54 -23.27 6.48
C LEU A 25 11.16 -22.44 5.35
N GLU A 26 11.10 -22.96 4.12
CA GLU A 26 11.52 -22.20 2.96
C GLU A 26 10.54 -21.04 2.78
N ARG A 27 11.04 -19.82 3.00
CA ARG A 27 10.28 -18.60 2.81
C ARG A 27 9.95 -18.49 1.32
N LYS A 28 8.72 -18.85 0.93
CA LYS A 28 8.24 -19.00 -0.46
C LYS A 28 8.13 -17.67 -1.26
N GLY A 29 8.85 -16.63 -0.86
CA GLY A 29 8.80 -15.30 -1.44
C GLY A 29 8.73 -14.22 -0.37
N GLU A 30 9.29 -13.06 -0.68
CA GLU A 30 9.08 -11.82 0.06
C GLU A 30 8.03 -11.00 -0.67
N LEU A 31 7.00 -10.53 0.04
CA LEU A 31 6.12 -9.51 -0.47
C LEU A 31 6.79 -8.16 -0.21
N TYR A 32 7.24 -7.51 -1.28
CA TYR A 32 7.79 -6.16 -1.22
C TYR A 32 6.70 -5.17 -1.64
N PHE A 33 6.36 -4.25 -0.76
CA PHE A 33 5.43 -3.15 -1.03
C PHE A 33 6.17 -1.84 -0.77
N SER A 34 6.33 -1.04 -1.83
CA SER A 34 6.79 0.34 -1.74
C SER A 34 5.62 1.27 -2.06
N TRP A 35 5.29 2.13 -1.10
CA TRP A 35 4.37 3.25 -1.25
C TRP A 35 5.13 4.50 -0.83
N GLY A 36 5.11 5.55 -1.66
CA GLY A 36 5.76 6.81 -1.36
C GLY A 36 4.98 7.97 -1.96
N TYR A 37 4.27 8.70 -1.11
CA TYR A 37 3.76 10.03 -1.43
C TYR A 37 4.78 11.05 -0.92
N ASN A 38 5.37 11.84 -1.82
CA ASN A 38 6.21 12.96 -1.40
C ASN A 38 5.30 14.14 -1.07
N LYS A 39 5.13 14.40 0.22
CA LYS A 39 4.47 15.62 0.67
C LYS A 39 5.38 16.80 0.39
N GLU A 40 5.03 17.61 -0.59
CA GLU A 40 5.79 18.81 -0.90
C GLU A 40 5.43 19.95 0.06
N TRP A 41 6.44 20.59 0.63
CA TRP A 41 6.27 21.81 1.41
C TRP A 41 6.56 23.02 0.53
N TYR A 42 5.51 23.77 0.23
CA TYR A 42 5.63 25.00 -0.55
C TYR A 42 5.95 26.18 0.36
N THR A 43 6.97 26.96 -0.01
CA THR A 43 7.20 28.27 0.58
C THR A 43 6.13 29.25 0.09
N ASN A 44 5.89 30.33 0.85
CA ASN A 44 4.96 31.35 0.40
C ASN A 44 5.45 31.94 -0.93
N SER A 45 4.54 32.05 -1.90
CA SER A 45 4.86 32.50 -3.25
C SER A 45 3.99 33.69 -3.66
N ASN A 46 4.39 34.38 -4.72
CA ASN A 46 3.57 35.43 -5.32
C ASN A 46 2.92 34.88 -6.59
N VAL A 47 1.60 35.00 -6.70
CA VAL A 47 0.85 34.55 -7.88
C VAL A 47 0.49 35.76 -8.73
N LYS A 48 1.01 35.81 -9.95
CA LYS A 48 0.71 36.88 -10.91
C LYS A 48 -0.39 36.43 -11.85
N VAL A 49 -1.49 37.17 -11.88
CA VAL A 49 -2.61 36.96 -12.80
C VAL A 49 -2.58 38.09 -13.83
N ASN A 50 -2.55 37.72 -15.11
CA ASN A 50 -2.57 38.66 -16.24
C ASN A 50 -3.71 38.25 -17.17
N GLN A 51 -4.76 39.06 -17.24
CA GLN A 51 -5.92 38.83 -18.12
C GLN A 51 -6.11 40.04 -19.05
N PRO A 52 -5.35 40.13 -20.15
CA PRO A 52 -5.40 41.28 -21.05
C PRO A 52 -6.80 41.55 -21.62
N LEU A 53 -7.56 40.49 -21.92
CA LEU A 53 -8.94 40.60 -22.43
C LEU A 53 -9.91 41.24 -21.44
N LEU A 54 -9.60 41.19 -20.14
CA LEU A 54 -10.39 41.81 -19.07
C LEU A 54 -9.76 43.11 -18.58
N ASN A 55 -8.71 43.59 -19.28
CA ASN A 55 -7.90 44.75 -18.93
C ASN A 55 -7.48 44.76 -17.44
N ASN A 56 -7.13 43.57 -16.91
CA ASN A 56 -6.70 43.44 -15.53
C ASN A 56 -5.33 42.73 -15.43
N GLN A 57 -4.57 43.14 -14.43
CA GLN A 57 -3.35 42.47 -14.02
C GLN A 57 -3.13 42.75 -12.54
N TYR A 58 -3.00 41.69 -11.75
CA TYR A 58 -2.76 41.81 -10.31
C TYR A 58 -1.84 40.70 -9.80
N THR A 59 -1.25 40.96 -8.64
CA THR A 59 -0.35 40.00 -7.97
C THR A 59 -0.90 39.73 -6.58
N LEU A 60 -1.20 38.47 -6.31
CA LEU A 60 -1.45 37.98 -4.95
C LEU A 60 -0.09 37.78 -4.27
N LYS A 61 0.18 38.54 -3.21
CA LYS A 61 1.45 38.47 -2.49
C LYS A 61 1.38 37.49 -1.33
N ASN A 62 2.48 36.77 -1.09
CA ASN A 62 2.65 35.91 0.08
C ASN A 62 1.54 34.85 0.21
N VAL A 63 1.17 34.24 -0.92
CA VAL A 63 0.16 33.18 -0.99
C VAL A 63 0.73 31.92 -0.35
N LYS A 64 -0.03 31.34 0.56
CA LYS A 64 0.27 30.06 1.18
C LYS A 64 -0.42 28.95 0.39
N SER A 65 0.34 28.26 -0.45
CA SER A 65 -0.13 27.07 -1.14
C SER A 65 -0.09 25.88 -0.18
N HIS A 66 -1.10 25.01 -0.27
CA HIS A 66 -1.08 23.72 0.39
C HIS A 66 -1.20 22.64 -0.66
N ASP A 67 -0.58 21.51 -0.37
CA ASP A 67 -0.70 20.31 -1.18
C ASP A 67 -2.15 19.76 -1.11
N ASN A 68 -2.58 19.04 -2.14
CA ASN A 68 -3.90 18.41 -2.21
C ASN A 68 -3.73 16.96 -2.68
N PRO A 69 -3.41 16.03 -1.76
CA PRO A 69 -3.00 14.66 -2.10
C PRO A 69 -4.07 13.77 -2.74
N GLY A 70 -5.35 14.17 -2.70
CA GLY A 70 -6.48 13.46 -3.31
C GLY A 70 -6.95 12.20 -2.57
N TRP A 71 -6.03 11.45 -1.95
CA TRP A 71 -6.33 10.21 -1.21
C TRP A 71 -6.94 10.43 0.18
N ASP A 72 -6.83 11.63 0.74
CA ASP A 72 -7.42 12.04 2.03
C ASP A 72 -8.94 12.26 1.95
N LYS A 73 -9.50 12.34 0.73
CA LYS A 73 -10.93 12.53 0.46
C LYS A 73 -11.70 11.24 0.16
N GLY A 74 -11.01 10.09 0.22
CA GLY A 74 -11.61 8.77 0.02
C GLY A 74 -10.88 7.97 -1.05
N ILE A 75 -10.21 6.90 -0.64
CA ILE A 75 -9.31 6.10 -1.49
C ILE A 75 -10.01 5.32 -2.61
N PHE A 76 -11.34 5.22 -2.58
CA PHE A 76 -12.16 4.56 -3.61
C PHE A 76 -13.03 5.52 -4.41
N ASN A 77 -13.03 6.81 -4.03
CA ASN A 77 -13.91 7.82 -4.62
C ASN A 77 -13.22 8.64 -5.71
N THR A 78 -11.90 8.47 -5.87
CA THR A 78 -11.07 9.20 -6.83
C THR A 78 -10.20 8.21 -7.59
N PRO A 79 -10.07 8.32 -8.92
CA PRO A 79 -9.13 7.49 -9.68
C PRO A 79 -7.71 7.68 -9.15
N ILE A 80 -7.03 6.58 -8.83
CA ILE A 80 -5.68 6.58 -8.24
C ILE A 80 -4.62 7.23 -9.16
N SER A 81 -4.97 7.42 -10.44
CA SER A 81 -4.12 8.03 -11.47
C SER A 81 -4.21 9.56 -11.53
N ILE A 82 -5.11 10.19 -10.75
CA ILE A 82 -5.26 11.64 -10.71
C ILE A 82 -4.62 12.13 -9.40
N PRO A 83 -3.50 12.87 -9.46
CA PRO A 83 -2.85 13.43 -8.27
C PRO A 83 -3.74 14.42 -7.53
#